data_AF-A0AAW1RJC3-F1
#
_entry.id   AF-A0AAW1RJC3-F1
#
_cell.length_a   1.000
_cell.length_b   1.000
_cell.length_c   1.000
_cell.angle_alpha   90.00
_cell.angle_beta   90.00
_cell.angle_gamma   90.00
#
_symmetry.space_group_name_H-M   'P 1'
#
loop_
_entity.id
_entity.type
_entity.pdbx_description
1 polymer ?
#
loop_
_entity_poly.entity_id
_entity_poly.type
_entity_poly.pdbx_seq_one_letter_code
_entity_poly.pdbx_strand_id
1 'polypeptide(L)'
;MRLATQSAPRAAPARRVCVRAYQALAEAPAYESQAAVPQQTTARAFANFTIYKGKAALALRVIKPSWQRTVDGDFRLAKAGGVLLELAPAVGGTGNQPGERRYNWSEGKQTFALSAVELGTLIDPPPEGIKDLFHDPMIGSSAQGHMTKSLGFKPMPNEAGGWYLSLSVREGRGQAASMGVPITRGEYAVMRSLAQHVIPHILGWDVVLDQRLPSS
;
A
#
# COMPACT_ATOMS: atom_id res chain seq x y z
N MET A 1 60.34 -19.95 42.35
CA MET A 1 61.67 -19.79 41.75
C MET A 1 61.45 -19.37 40.29
N ARG A 2 61.99 -18.19 39.94
CA ARG A 2 61.68 -17.42 38.71
C ARG A 2 62.24 -18.10 37.46
N LEU A 3 61.50 -18.05 36.36
CA LEU A 3 62.03 -18.12 34.99
C LEU A 3 61.49 -16.91 34.25
N ALA A 4 62.41 -16.11 33.72
CA ALA A 4 62.17 -14.89 32.97
C ALA A 4 62.77 -15.06 31.56
N THR A 5 62.06 -14.51 30.57
CA THR A 5 62.54 -13.88 29.30
C THR A 5 63.37 -14.72 28.32
N GLN A 6 63.35 -14.58 26.99
CA GLN A 6 62.52 -13.96 25.94
C GLN A 6 63.21 -14.41 24.62
N SER A 7 62.50 -14.61 23.50
CA SER A 7 62.87 -14.07 22.17
C SER A 7 61.87 -14.49 21.07
N ALA A 8 61.55 -13.56 20.18
CA ALA A 8 60.64 -13.69 19.03
C ALA A 8 61.39 -14.10 17.75
N PRO A 9 60.72 -14.60 16.67
CA PRO A 9 60.31 -13.66 15.62
C PRO A 9 59.03 -14.01 14.81
N ARG A 10 58.29 -12.94 14.45
CA ARG A 10 57.67 -12.58 13.15
C ARG A 10 57.26 -13.69 12.14
N ALA A 11 55.94 -13.83 11.87
CA ALA A 11 55.38 -13.95 10.51
C ALA A 11 53.84 -13.81 10.45
N ALA A 12 53.42 -12.78 9.73
CA ALA A 12 52.26 -12.60 8.84
C ALA A 12 50.82 -13.00 9.25
N PRO A 13 49.84 -12.08 9.07
CA PRO A 13 48.42 -12.38 9.06
C PRO A 13 47.94 -12.82 7.65
N ALA A 14 47.19 -13.92 7.57
CA ALA A 14 46.28 -14.17 6.45
C ALA A 14 44.96 -13.45 6.79
N ARG A 15 44.59 -12.30 6.21
CA ARG A 15 44.18 -12.03 4.80
C ARG A 15 43.22 -13.12 4.31
N ARG A 16 41.96 -12.83 4.01
CA ARG A 16 41.47 -12.09 2.82
C ARG A 16 39.92 -12.03 2.89
N VAL A 17 39.15 -11.16 2.24
CA VAL A 17 39.30 -10.00 1.32
C VAL A 17 37.85 -9.61 0.96
N CYS A 18 37.59 -8.29 0.92
CA CYS A 18 36.77 -7.53 -0.04
C CYS A 18 35.30 -7.99 -0.27
N VAL A 19 34.32 -7.08 -0.39
CA VAL A 19 34.28 -6.12 -1.50
C VAL A 19 33.88 -4.72 -1.02
N ARG A 20 34.84 -3.80 -1.14
CA ARG A 20 34.58 -2.38 -1.36
C ARG A 20 33.98 -2.20 -2.75
N ALA A 21 32.80 -1.60 -2.81
CA ALA A 21 32.34 -0.76 -3.90
C ALA A 21 31.17 0.06 -3.29
N TYR A 22 31.19 1.37 -3.11
CA TYR A 22 31.91 2.44 -3.77
C TYR A 22 32.20 3.55 -2.75
N GLN A 23 33.45 3.72 -2.36
CA GLN A 23 33.95 4.99 -1.81
C GLN A 23 35.01 5.47 -2.80
N ALA A 24 34.56 6.21 -3.80
CA ALA A 24 35.43 6.97 -4.67
C ALA A 24 35.68 8.32 -3.98
N LEU A 25 36.95 8.56 -3.66
CA LEU A 25 37.46 9.85 -3.26
C LEU A 25 37.34 10.81 -4.44
N ALA A 26 36.59 11.88 -4.24
CA ALA A 26 36.75 13.13 -4.96
C ALA A 26 36.79 14.23 -3.90
N GLU A 27 37.99 14.55 -3.41
CA GLU A 27 38.20 15.83 -2.74
C GLU A 27 38.23 16.91 -3.83
N ALA A 28 37.12 17.65 -3.93
CA ALA A 28 37.02 18.92 -4.65
C ALA A 28 37.02 20.05 -3.60
N PRO A 29 37.55 21.25 -3.93
CA PRO A 29 37.85 22.29 -2.94
C PRO A 29 36.58 22.78 -2.22
N ALA A 30 36.79 23.32 -1.01
CA ALA A 30 35.74 23.90 -0.19
C ALA A 30 34.93 24.94 -0.99
N TYR A 31 33.71 24.56 -1.35
CA TYR A 31 32.70 25.52 -1.76
C TYR A 31 32.12 26.15 -0.49
N GLU A 32 32.16 27.47 -0.44
CA GLU A 32 31.56 28.30 0.60
C GLU A 32 30.19 27.75 1.02
N SER A 33 30.00 27.64 2.33
CA SER A 33 28.74 27.25 2.92
C SER A 33 27.66 28.27 2.57
N GLN A 34 27.00 28.08 1.43
CA GLN A 34 25.68 28.63 1.22
C GLN A 34 24.79 28.02 2.29
N ALA A 35 24.26 28.88 3.15
CA ALA A 35 23.32 28.51 4.19
C ALA A 35 22.28 27.53 3.61
N ALA A 36 22.17 26.36 4.24
CA ALA A 36 21.16 25.39 3.89
C ALA A 36 19.78 26.09 3.95
N VAL A 37 19.15 26.28 2.80
CA VAL A 37 17.72 26.58 2.74
C VAL A 37 17.07 25.45 3.53
N PRO A 38 16.32 25.72 4.61
CA PRO A 38 15.66 24.65 5.35
C PRO A 38 14.77 23.92 4.36
N GLN A 39 15.10 22.65 4.08
CA GLN A 39 14.21 21.75 3.38
C GLN A 39 12.95 21.69 4.24
N GLN A 40 11.93 22.46 3.87
CA GLN A 40 10.59 22.31 4.43
C GLN A 40 10.14 20.90 4.06
N THR A 41 10.39 19.95 4.95
CA THR A 41 9.75 18.65 4.90
C THR A 41 8.26 18.94 5.09
N THR A 42 7.53 18.99 3.97
CA THR A 42 6.09 19.15 4.01
C THR A 42 5.53 18.01 4.86
N ALA A 43 4.92 18.37 6.00
CA ALA A 43 4.40 17.41 6.94
C ALA A 43 3.40 16.49 6.22
N ARG A 44 3.57 15.17 6.37
CA ARG A 44 2.67 14.18 5.75
C ARG A 44 1.60 13.79 6.74
N ALA A 45 0.34 14.00 6.36
CA ALA A 45 -0.81 13.47 7.09
C ALA A 45 -1.17 12.07 6.57
N PHE A 46 -1.55 11.18 7.48
CA PHE A 46 -2.02 9.83 7.18
C PHE A 46 -3.35 9.60 7.89
N ALA A 47 -4.37 9.21 7.13
CA ALA A 47 -5.69 8.90 7.66
C ALA A 47 -6.22 7.66 6.93
N ASN A 48 -6.79 6.73 7.70
CA ASN A 48 -7.35 5.47 7.21
C ASN A 48 -8.71 5.26 7.86
N PHE A 49 -9.64 4.65 7.13
CA PHE A 49 -10.89 4.13 7.69
C PHE A 49 -10.77 2.62 7.86
N THR A 50 -11.01 2.10 9.06
CA THR A 50 -10.81 0.67 9.37
C THR A 50 -12.06 0.06 9.98
N ILE A 51 -12.45 -1.09 9.44
CA ILE A 51 -13.52 -1.95 9.93
C ILE A 51 -12.89 -3.16 10.63
N TYR A 52 -13.27 -3.40 11.88
CA TYR A 52 -12.77 -4.51 12.69
C TYR A 52 -13.87 -5.56 12.90
N LYS A 53 -13.60 -6.82 12.51
CA LYS A 53 -14.52 -7.96 12.70
C LYS A 53 -13.82 -9.12 13.38
N GLY A 54 -14.57 -10.13 13.80
CA GLY A 54 -14.03 -11.24 14.62
C GLY A 54 -12.94 -12.08 13.94
N LYS A 55 -12.90 -12.14 12.61
CA LYS A 55 -11.93 -12.96 11.86
C LYS A 55 -10.90 -12.16 11.06
N ALA A 56 -11.24 -10.93 10.69
CA ALA A 56 -10.38 -10.07 9.90
C ALA A 56 -10.75 -8.59 10.09
N ALA A 57 -9.82 -7.71 9.76
CA ALA A 57 -10.03 -6.29 9.64
C ALA A 57 -9.81 -5.84 8.19
N LEU A 58 -10.50 -4.77 7.80
CA LEU A 58 -10.38 -4.11 6.50
C LEU A 58 -10.01 -2.65 6.73
N ALA A 59 -8.88 -2.19 6.19
CA ALA A 59 -8.49 -0.79 6.17
C ALA A 59 -8.54 -0.23 4.74
N LEU A 60 -9.08 0.98 4.59
CA LEU A 60 -9.09 1.75 3.35
C LEU A 60 -8.06 2.87 3.47
N ARG A 61 -7.13 2.95 2.51
CA ARG A 61 -6.07 3.97 2.47
C ARG A 61 -6.03 4.67 1.13
N VAL A 62 -5.91 5.98 1.14
CA VAL A 62 -5.80 6.76 -0.11
C VAL A 62 -4.38 6.67 -0.67
N ILE A 63 -4.28 6.32 -1.94
CA ILE A 63 -3.07 6.46 -2.77
C ILE A 63 -3.22 7.77 -3.54
N LYS A 64 -2.33 8.73 -3.28
CA LYS A 64 -2.36 10.03 -3.98
C LYS A 64 -2.02 9.87 -5.47
N PRO A 65 -2.60 10.72 -6.35
CA PRO A 65 -2.15 10.80 -7.73
C PRO A 65 -0.70 11.32 -7.78
N SER A 66 -0.03 11.04 -8.90
CA SER A 66 1.27 11.63 -9.22
C SER A 66 1.17 12.59 -10.39
N TRP A 67 2.03 13.60 -10.37
CA TRP A 67 2.07 14.68 -11.35
C TRP A 67 3.41 14.69 -12.06
N GLN A 68 3.40 15.09 -13.31
CA GLN A 68 4.61 15.33 -14.11
C GLN A 68 4.62 16.78 -14.54
N ARG A 69 5.77 17.44 -14.35
CA ARG A 69 6.00 18.78 -14.88
C ARG A 69 6.22 18.72 -16.39
N THR A 70 5.57 19.59 -17.14
CA THR A 70 5.72 19.72 -18.59
C THR A 70 6.91 20.60 -18.93
N VAL A 71 7.28 20.63 -20.22
CA VAL A 71 8.35 21.50 -20.73
C VAL A 71 8.04 22.98 -20.54
N ASP A 72 6.76 23.35 -20.62
CA ASP A 72 6.26 24.72 -20.44
C ASP A 72 6.18 25.13 -18.97
N GLY A 73 6.48 24.21 -18.04
CA GLY A 73 6.50 24.46 -16.60
C GLY A 73 5.20 24.12 -15.88
N ASP A 74 4.13 23.79 -16.61
CA ASP A 74 2.84 23.35 -16.09
C ASP A 74 2.90 21.93 -15.49
N PHE A 75 1.82 21.50 -14.86
CA PHE A 75 1.67 20.14 -14.34
C PHE A 75 0.58 19.39 -15.08
N ARG A 76 0.89 18.16 -15.49
CA ARG A 76 -0.09 17.19 -15.99
C ARG A 76 -0.18 16.00 -15.06
N LEU A 77 -1.36 15.40 -14.96
CA LEU A 77 -1.55 14.16 -14.22
C LEU A 77 -0.71 13.06 -14.89
N ALA A 78 0.21 12.46 -14.16
CA ALA A 78 1.07 11.38 -14.64
C ALA A 78 0.46 10.01 -14.36
N LYS A 79 -0.08 9.84 -13.15
CA LYS A 79 -0.80 8.63 -12.74
C LYS A 79 -1.94 9.01 -11.81
N ALA A 80 -3.13 8.51 -12.10
CA ALA A 80 -4.25 8.59 -11.16
C ALA A 80 -3.92 7.88 -9.84
N GLY A 81 -4.46 8.40 -8.76
CA GLY A 81 -4.44 7.75 -7.46
C GLY A 81 -5.38 6.56 -7.38
N GLY A 82 -5.69 6.14 -6.17
CA GLY A 82 -6.63 5.05 -5.91
C GLY A 82 -6.89 4.86 -4.43
N VAL A 83 -7.62 3.80 -4.08
CA VAL A 83 -7.81 3.38 -2.68
C VAL A 83 -7.24 1.99 -2.49
N LEU A 84 -6.27 1.85 -1.59
CA LEU A 84 -5.73 0.57 -1.18
C LEU A 84 -6.63 -0.03 -0.10
N LEU A 85 -7.17 -1.20 -0.39
CA LEU A 85 -7.75 -2.08 0.61
C LEU A 85 -6.62 -2.91 1.23
N GLU A 86 -6.54 -2.93 2.56
CA GLU A 86 -5.67 -3.83 3.31
C GLU A 86 -6.54 -4.72 4.20
N LEU A 87 -6.48 -6.03 3.99
CA LEU A 87 -7.16 -7.02 4.82
C LEU A 87 -6.15 -7.73 5.71
N ALA A 88 -6.39 -7.76 7.00
CA ALA A 88 -5.53 -8.42 7.99
C ALA A 88 -6.32 -9.47 8.78
N PRO A 89 -5.80 -10.70 8.96
CA PRO A 89 -6.46 -11.71 9.77
C PRO A 89 -6.38 -11.36 11.25
N ALA A 90 -7.40 -11.77 12.01
CA ALA A 90 -7.40 -11.69 13.47
C ALA A 90 -6.39 -12.68 14.06
N VAL A 91 -5.68 -12.28 15.11
CA VAL A 91 -4.74 -13.15 15.83
C VAL A 91 -5.52 -14.22 16.58
N GLY A 92 -5.17 -15.48 16.35
CA GLY A 92 -5.82 -16.64 17.00
C GLY A 92 -7.18 -17.05 16.42
N GLY A 93 -7.70 -16.33 15.40
CA GLY A 93 -8.93 -16.73 14.71
C GLY A 93 -8.65 -17.83 13.68
N THR A 94 -9.18 -19.03 13.88
CA THR A 94 -9.05 -20.13 12.91
C THR A 94 -10.41 -20.73 12.56
N GLY A 95 -10.65 -21.01 11.27
CA GLY A 95 -11.88 -21.62 10.78
C GLY A 95 -13.15 -20.82 11.18
N ASN A 96 -13.99 -21.44 12.02
CA ASN A 96 -15.23 -20.83 12.51
C ASN A 96 -15.07 -20.05 13.83
N GLN A 97 -13.90 -20.07 14.47
CA GLN A 97 -13.70 -19.39 15.74
C GLN A 97 -13.25 -17.94 15.55
N PRO A 98 -13.89 -16.97 16.22
CA PRO A 98 -13.42 -15.59 16.25
C PRO A 98 -12.07 -15.52 16.98
N GLY A 99 -11.17 -14.69 16.47
CA GLY A 99 -9.90 -14.40 17.11
C GLY A 99 -10.02 -13.31 18.16
N GLU A 100 -8.88 -12.94 18.75
CA GLU A 100 -8.81 -11.77 19.62
C GLU A 100 -9.01 -10.47 18.80
N ARG A 101 -9.33 -9.36 19.47
CA ARG A 101 -9.40 -8.02 18.84
C ARG A 101 -8.01 -7.45 18.52
N ARG A 102 -7.11 -8.29 18.00
CA ARG A 102 -5.77 -7.98 17.52
C ARG A 102 -5.65 -8.52 16.10
N TYR A 103 -4.99 -7.80 15.20
CA TYR A 103 -4.93 -8.14 13.77
C TYR A 103 -3.48 -8.10 13.26
N ASN A 104 -3.09 -9.07 12.44
CA ASN A 104 -1.74 -9.17 11.92
C ASN A 104 -1.59 -8.29 10.66
N TRP A 105 -1.16 -7.04 10.85
CA TRP A 105 -0.93 -6.07 9.76
C TRP A 105 0.50 -6.15 9.18
N SER A 106 1.44 -6.77 9.89
CA SER A 106 2.83 -6.90 9.46
C SER A 106 3.03 -8.09 8.53
N GLU A 107 2.43 -9.23 8.87
CA GLU A 107 2.60 -10.49 8.16
C GLU A 107 1.23 -11.06 7.76
N GLY A 108 1.12 -11.62 6.56
CA GLY A 108 -0.12 -12.27 6.11
C GLY A 108 -1.26 -11.32 5.70
N LYS A 109 -1.12 -9.99 5.85
CA LYS A 109 -2.09 -9.06 5.25
C LYS A 109 -2.12 -9.20 3.74
N GLN A 110 -3.30 -9.01 3.14
CA GLN A 110 -3.46 -8.98 1.69
C GLN A 110 -3.97 -7.62 1.25
N THR A 111 -3.50 -7.17 0.10
CA THR A 111 -3.82 -5.85 -0.43
C THR A 111 -4.52 -5.94 -1.78
N PHE A 112 -5.43 -5.00 -2.04
CA PHE A 112 -6.12 -4.85 -3.32
C PHE A 112 -6.32 -3.36 -3.59
N ALA A 113 -5.76 -2.83 -4.67
CA ALA A 113 -5.93 -1.43 -5.02
C ALA A 113 -7.20 -1.25 -5.84
N LEU A 114 -7.97 -0.20 -5.58
CA LEU A 114 -9.14 0.17 -6.36
C LEU A 114 -8.85 1.44 -7.14
N SER A 115 -9.06 1.36 -8.45
CA SER A 115 -9.13 2.52 -9.33
C SER A 115 -10.41 3.34 -9.08
N ALA A 116 -10.46 4.55 -9.64
CA ALA A 116 -11.67 5.39 -9.57
C ALA A 116 -12.91 4.71 -10.16
N VAL A 117 -12.75 3.91 -11.22
CA VAL A 117 -13.85 3.18 -11.86
C VAL A 117 -14.35 2.06 -10.96
N GLU A 118 -13.46 1.27 -10.37
CA GLU A 118 -13.82 0.20 -9.44
C GLU A 118 -14.48 0.74 -8.16
N LEU A 119 -14.05 1.91 -7.68
CA LEU A 119 -14.74 2.64 -6.62
C LEU A 119 -16.15 3.06 -7.06
N GLY A 120 -16.32 3.50 -8.31
CA GLY A 120 -17.63 3.75 -8.91
C GLY A 120 -18.56 2.55 -8.81
N THR A 121 -18.07 1.36 -9.16
CA THR A 121 -18.83 0.11 -9.04
C THR A 121 -19.17 -0.22 -7.58
N LEU A 122 -18.30 0.12 -6.61
CA LEU A 122 -18.60 -0.08 -5.19
C LEU A 122 -19.59 0.94 -4.62
N ILE A 123 -19.70 2.14 -5.21
CA ILE A 123 -20.68 3.16 -4.82
C ILE A 123 -22.10 2.70 -5.18
N ASP A 124 -22.24 2.02 -6.31
CA ASP A 124 -23.51 1.52 -6.84
C ASP A 124 -23.35 0.09 -7.39
N PRO A 125 -23.21 -0.90 -6.48
CA PRO A 125 -23.02 -2.29 -6.88
C PRO A 125 -24.31 -2.85 -7.50
N PRO A 126 -24.19 -3.80 -8.44
CA PRO A 126 -25.37 -4.46 -9.00
C PRO A 126 -26.11 -5.26 -7.91
N PRO A 127 -27.42 -5.53 -8.06
CA PRO A 127 -28.22 -6.23 -7.06
C PRO A 127 -27.68 -7.61 -6.66
N GLU A 128 -27.09 -8.35 -7.60
CA GLU A 128 -26.45 -9.65 -7.37
C GLU A 128 -25.06 -9.55 -6.71
N GLY A 129 -24.53 -8.32 -6.59
CA GLY A 129 -23.20 -8.02 -6.11
C GLY A 129 -22.11 -8.19 -7.17
N ILE A 130 -20.91 -7.75 -6.81
CA ILE A 130 -19.73 -7.82 -7.65
C ILE A 130 -19.10 -9.20 -7.47
N LYS A 131 -18.98 -9.97 -8.56
CA LYS A 131 -18.39 -11.31 -8.51
C LYS A 131 -16.88 -11.28 -8.35
N ASP A 132 -16.18 -10.63 -9.27
CA ASP A 132 -14.72 -10.65 -9.33
C ASP A 132 -14.17 -9.35 -9.95
N LEU A 133 -13.72 -8.40 -9.12
CA LEU A 133 -12.73 -7.42 -9.58
C LEU A 133 -11.38 -8.13 -9.60
N PHE A 134 -10.82 -8.27 -10.79
CA PHE A 134 -9.67 -9.14 -11.03
C PHE A 134 -8.41 -8.35 -11.31
N HIS A 135 -7.38 -8.58 -10.51
CA HIS A 135 -6.07 -7.97 -10.65
C HIS A 135 -5.01 -9.05 -10.84
N ASP A 136 -4.13 -8.86 -11.83
CA ASP A 136 -2.88 -9.61 -11.99
C ASP A 136 -1.73 -8.62 -11.80
N PRO A 137 -1.02 -8.65 -10.65
CA PRO A 137 0.10 -7.76 -10.38
C PRO A 137 1.26 -7.90 -11.37
N MET A 138 1.34 -9.04 -12.08
CA MET A 138 2.42 -9.39 -12.99
C MET A 138 2.02 -9.23 -14.46
N ILE A 139 0.86 -8.63 -14.74
CA ILE A 139 0.39 -8.39 -16.11
C ILE A 139 1.42 -7.58 -16.91
N GLY A 140 1.72 -8.03 -18.13
CA GLY A 140 2.74 -7.42 -18.99
C GLY A 140 4.18 -7.81 -18.66
N SER A 141 4.39 -8.76 -17.73
CA SER A 141 5.70 -9.37 -17.45
C SER A 141 5.73 -10.85 -17.86
N SER A 142 6.92 -11.47 -17.82
CA SER A 142 7.08 -12.91 -18.06
C SER A 142 6.39 -13.80 -17.00
N ALA A 143 6.01 -13.23 -15.86
CA ALA A 143 5.33 -13.92 -14.76
C ALA A 143 3.82 -13.63 -14.72
N GLN A 144 3.24 -13.10 -15.81
CA GLN A 144 1.81 -12.90 -15.94
C GLN A 144 1.03 -14.20 -15.66
N GLY A 145 -0.07 -14.10 -14.92
CA GLY A 145 -0.93 -15.21 -14.54
C GLY A 145 -0.42 -16.05 -13.36
N HIS A 146 0.81 -15.83 -12.89
CA HIS A 146 1.34 -16.57 -11.73
C HIS A 146 0.72 -16.14 -10.41
N MET A 147 0.28 -14.89 -10.28
CA MET A 147 -0.41 -14.38 -9.10
C MET A 147 -1.64 -13.62 -9.52
N THR A 148 -2.80 -13.99 -8.99
CA THR A 148 -4.06 -13.31 -9.31
C THR A 148 -4.84 -13.03 -8.04
N LYS A 149 -5.48 -11.86 -8.02
CA LYS A 149 -6.30 -11.41 -6.91
C LYS A 149 -7.70 -11.17 -7.42
N SER A 150 -8.69 -11.74 -6.75
CA SER A 150 -10.10 -11.46 -7.00
C SER A 150 -10.75 -10.87 -5.76
N LEU A 151 -11.40 -9.72 -5.94
CA LEU A 151 -12.24 -9.10 -4.93
C LEU A 151 -13.72 -9.31 -5.29
N GLY A 152 -14.45 -9.96 -4.40
CA GLY A 152 -15.89 -10.11 -4.45
C GLY A 152 -16.58 -9.20 -3.42
N PHE A 153 -17.77 -8.71 -3.76
CA PHE A 153 -18.58 -7.86 -2.89
C PHE A 153 -20.06 -8.21 -3.08
N LYS A 154 -20.61 -9.01 -2.18
CA LYS A 154 -21.94 -9.63 -2.36
C LYS A 154 -22.91 -9.23 -1.25
N PRO A 155 -24.21 -9.10 -1.53
CA PRO A 155 -25.19 -8.88 -0.47
C PRO A 155 -25.21 -10.07 0.50
N MET A 156 -25.34 -9.80 1.80
CA MET A 156 -25.45 -10.87 2.80
C MET A 156 -26.87 -11.47 2.81
N PRO A 157 -27.02 -12.81 2.85
CA PRO A 157 -28.34 -13.45 2.79
C PRO A 157 -29.27 -13.13 3.97
N ASN A 158 -28.69 -12.92 5.17
CA ASN A 158 -29.42 -12.90 6.43
C ASN A 158 -29.13 -11.61 7.22
N GLU A 159 -29.60 -10.44 6.76
CA GLU A 159 -30.02 -9.27 7.58
C GLU A 159 -29.60 -7.87 7.04
N ALA A 160 -30.57 -6.95 7.09
CA ALA A 160 -30.43 -5.49 7.20
C ALA A 160 -29.67 -4.69 6.11
N GLY A 161 -29.41 -5.28 4.93
CA GLY A 161 -28.76 -4.58 3.82
C GLY A 161 -27.25 -4.41 3.99
N GLY A 162 -26.60 -5.35 4.67
CA GLY A 162 -25.14 -5.45 4.73
C GLY A 162 -24.55 -6.22 3.54
N TRP A 163 -23.23 -6.10 3.40
CA TRP A 163 -22.43 -6.70 2.33
C TRP A 163 -21.35 -7.62 2.89
N TYR A 164 -20.92 -8.59 2.10
CA TYR A 164 -19.76 -9.41 2.40
C TYR A 164 -18.67 -9.14 1.36
N LEU A 165 -17.54 -8.62 1.82
CA LEU A 165 -16.35 -8.41 0.99
C LEU A 165 -15.41 -9.60 1.16
N SER A 166 -14.99 -10.19 0.04
CA SER A 166 -14.08 -11.33 0.02
C SER A 166 -12.89 -11.05 -0.89
N LEU A 167 -11.68 -11.29 -0.42
CA LEU A 167 -10.45 -11.24 -1.22
C LEU A 167 -9.86 -12.64 -1.32
N SER A 168 -9.73 -13.13 -2.55
CA SER A 168 -9.03 -14.38 -2.87
C SER A 168 -7.74 -14.08 -3.61
N VAL A 169 -6.64 -14.66 -3.14
CA VAL A 169 -5.33 -14.62 -3.80
C VAL A 169 -4.99 -16.03 -4.26
N ARG A 170 -4.69 -16.17 -5.54
CA ARG A 170 -4.21 -17.42 -6.14
C ARG A 170 -2.77 -17.23 -6.58
N GLU A 171 -1.98 -18.28 -6.37
CA GLU A 171 -0.59 -18.36 -6.81
C GLU A 171 -0.37 -19.69 -7.53
N GLY A 172 0.09 -19.63 -8.78
CA GLY A 172 0.14 -20.78 -9.67
C GLY A 172 -1.23 -21.44 -9.84
N ARG A 173 -1.32 -22.75 -9.56
CA ARG A 173 -2.58 -23.53 -9.64
C ARG A 173 -3.35 -23.60 -8.31
N GLY A 174 -2.83 -23.00 -7.24
CA GLY A 174 -3.38 -23.10 -5.89
C GLY A 174 -4.01 -21.80 -5.37
N GLN A 175 -4.85 -21.92 -4.35
CA GLN A 175 -5.30 -20.78 -3.56
C GLN A 175 -4.24 -20.48 -2.48
N ALA A 176 -3.66 -19.29 -2.53
CA ALA A 176 -2.61 -18.87 -1.60
C ALA A 176 -3.20 -18.22 -0.34
N ALA A 177 -4.25 -17.42 -0.49
CA ALA A 177 -4.95 -16.81 0.63
C ALA A 177 -6.43 -16.55 0.30
N SER A 178 -7.27 -16.57 1.33
CA SER A 178 -8.67 -16.15 1.25
C SER A 178 -9.05 -15.47 2.54
N MET A 179 -9.63 -14.28 2.43
CA MET A 179 -10.14 -13.53 3.58
C MET A 179 -11.46 -12.88 3.24
N GLY A 180 -12.30 -12.68 4.25
CA GLY A 180 -13.55 -11.96 4.06
C GLY A 180 -13.99 -11.23 5.32
N VAL A 181 -14.67 -10.12 5.10
CA VAL A 181 -15.11 -9.19 6.13
C VAL A 181 -16.60 -8.89 5.89
N PRO A 182 -17.50 -9.23 6.83
CA PRO A 182 -18.87 -8.76 6.78
C PRO A 182 -18.90 -7.26 7.08
N ILE A 183 -19.62 -6.52 6.24
CA ILE A 183 -19.74 -5.06 6.28
C ILE A 183 -21.22 -4.74 6.51
N THR A 184 -21.52 -4.07 7.61
CA THR A 184 -22.87 -3.65 7.95
C THR A 184 -23.34 -2.51 7.04
N ARG A 185 -24.65 -2.27 6.98
CA ARG A 185 -25.23 -1.15 6.22
C ARG A 185 -24.61 0.20 6.58
N GLY A 186 -24.38 0.46 7.87
CA GLY A 186 -23.76 1.71 8.34
C GLY A 186 -22.32 1.86 7.90
N GLU A 187 -21.51 0.79 8.01
CA GLU A 187 -20.13 0.78 7.53
C GLU A 187 -20.06 0.99 6.01
N TYR A 188 -20.95 0.35 5.26
CA TYR A 188 -21.02 0.54 3.81
C TYR A 188 -21.44 1.97 3.43
N ALA A 189 -22.36 2.60 4.17
CA ALA A 189 -22.73 4.00 3.93
C ALA A 189 -21.52 4.94 4.09
N VAL A 190 -20.67 4.72 5.09
CA VAL A 190 -19.42 5.47 5.26
C VAL A 190 -18.46 5.20 4.10
N MET A 191 -18.26 3.93 3.71
CA MET A 191 -17.41 3.58 2.57
C MET A 191 -17.87 4.25 1.28
N ARG A 192 -19.18 4.26 1.01
CA ARG A 192 -19.78 4.93 -0.15
C ARG A 192 -19.52 6.43 -0.13
N SER A 193 -19.74 7.08 1.01
CA SER A 193 -19.49 8.53 1.16
C SER A 193 -18.02 8.86 0.95
N LEU A 194 -17.10 8.06 1.51
CA LEU A 194 -15.66 8.25 1.32
C LEU A 194 -15.25 8.04 -0.14
N ALA A 195 -15.79 7.02 -0.81
CA ALA A 195 -15.52 6.76 -2.22
C ALA A 195 -15.99 7.93 -3.11
N GLN A 196 -17.22 8.42 -2.90
CA GLN A 196 -17.75 9.58 -3.62
C GLN A 196 -16.88 10.83 -3.41
N HIS A 197 -16.43 11.05 -2.17
CA HIS A 197 -15.59 12.19 -1.85
C HIS A 197 -14.18 12.06 -2.44
N VAL A 198 -13.57 10.88 -2.41
CA VAL A 198 -12.16 10.70 -2.77
C VAL A 198 -11.92 10.65 -4.28
N ILE A 199 -12.92 10.23 -5.08
CA ILE A 199 -12.79 10.07 -6.55
C ILE A 199 -12.25 11.34 -7.23
N PRO A 200 -12.80 12.55 -7.00
CA PRO A 200 -12.26 13.79 -7.57
C PRO A 200 -10.78 14.02 -7.23
N HIS A 201 -10.37 13.73 -5.99
CA HIS A 201 -8.99 13.92 -5.53
C HIS A 201 -8.00 12.92 -6.15
N ILE A 202 -8.38 11.65 -6.30
CA ILE A 202 -7.50 10.65 -6.94
C ILE A 202 -7.40 10.86 -8.46
N LEU A 203 -8.36 11.56 -9.06
CA LEU A 203 -8.33 11.99 -10.45
C LEU A 203 -7.64 13.36 -10.64
N GLY A 204 -7.24 14.03 -9.55
CA GLY A 204 -6.58 15.33 -9.58
C GLY A 204 -7.49 16.49 -9.98
N TRP A 205 -8.82 16.30 -9.96
CA TRP A 205 -9.78 17.35 -10.30
C TRP A 205 -9.80 18.46 -9.26
N ASP A 206 -9.55 18.12 -8.00
CA ASP A 206 -9.38 19.10 -6.93
C ASP A 206 -8.26 20.10 -7.24
N VAL A 207 -7.10 19.62 -7.72
CA VAL A 207 -5.96 20.48 -8.09
C VAL A 207 -6.29 21.37 -9.30
N VAL A 208 -7.04 20.84 -10.27
CA VAL A 208 -7.48 21.61 -11.44
C VAL A 208 -8.48 22.70 -11.05
N LEU A 209 -9.40 22.39 -10.14
CA LEU A 209 -10.46 23.31 -9.71
C LEU A 209 -9.98 24.31 -8.65
N ASP A 210 -8.96 23.97 -7.85
CA ASP A 210 -8.31 24.86 -6.87
C ASP A 210 -7.24 25.77 -7.51
N GLN A 211 -7.10 25.74 -8.84
CA GLN A 211 -6.36 26.78 -9.54
C GLN A 211 -7.09 28.11 -9.32
N ARG A 212 -6.68 28.84 -8.28
CA ARG A 212 -7.00 30.26 -8.11
C ARG A 212 -6.58 30.94 -9.40
N LEU A 213 -7.57 31.25 -10.24
CA LEU A 213 -7.37 31.88 -11.53
C LEU A 213 -6.47 33.11 -11.31
N PRO A 214 -5.34 33.27 -12.02
CA PRO A 214 -4.73 34.57 -12.13
C PRO A 214 -5.74 35.46 -12.85
N SER A 215 -6.32 36.41 -12.12
CA SER A 215 -7.09 37.51 -12.68
C SER A 215 -6.24 38.18 -13.76
N SER A 216 -6.76 38.20 -14.98
CA SER A 216 -6.24 38.99 -16.11
C SER A 216 -6.33 40.48 -15.81
#